data_AF-A0A3C0U638-F1
#
_entry.id   AF-A0A3C0U638-F1
#
_cell.length_a   1.000
_cell.length_b   1.000
_cell.length_c   1.000
_cell.angle_alpha   90.00
_cell.angle_beta   90.00
_cell.angle_gamma   90.00
#
_symmetry.space_group_name_H-M   'P 1'
#
loop_
_entity.id
_entity.type
_entity.pdbx_description
1 polymer ?
#
loop_
_entity_poly.entity_id
_entity_poly.type
_entity_poly.pdbx_seq_one_letter_code
_entity_poly.pdbx_strand_id
1 'polypeptide(L)'
;SVIPFSGNRVSFNIADANGNSLNVSDRFLAQKMTSWSTVNTNSPQTQGSFAPPVPGTFYTSISGVVRHDANGCTGDNGRGYEINPFAASHYDIGYAPPYIANFERDPAVPTSNQDAEVTCSITDFDGSVDSVAIAWSAIDTQQVQNFTVVPMTLITGTTDEYIFEIPKQNDGTLVRYYL
;
A
#
# COMPACT_ATOMS: atom_id res chain seq x y z
N SER A 1 -3.27 -2.87 11.64
CA SER A 1 -3.85 -1.68 10.98
C SER A 1 -2.82 -0.58 10.95
N VAL A 2 -2.76 0.19 9.86
CA VAL A 2 -1.82 1.33 9.69
C VAL A 2 -2.53 2.62 10.10
N ILE A 3 -1.87 3.42 10.92
CA ILE A 3 -2.39 4.69 11.47
C ILE A 3 -1.42 5.81 11.06
N PRO A 4 -1.74 6.59 10.02
CA PRO A 4 -0.92 7.72 9.63
C PRO A 4 -1.06 8.88 10.62
N PHE A 5 0.06 9.58 10.89
CA PHE A 5 0.10 10.84 11.59
C PHE A 5 0.66 11.92 10.66
N SER A 6 -0.09 12.98 10.43
CA SER A 6 0.37 14.19 9.71
C SER A 6 1.17 13.94 8.40
N GLY A 7 0.80 12.91 7.64
CA GLY A 7 1.26 12.65 6.26
C GLY A 7 2.64 12.02 6.05
N ASN A 8 3.60 12.16 6.98
CA ASN A 8 4.97 11.66 6.82
C ASN A 8 5.48 10.77 7.97
N ARG A 9 4.56 10.41 8.85
CA ARG A 9 4.80 9.62 10.06
C ARG A 9 3.71 8.57 10.14
N VAL A 10 4.06 7.37 10.55
CA VAL A 10 3.12 6.26 10.57
C VAL A 10 3.38 5.37 11.78
N SER A 11 2.35 5.02 12.53
CA SER A 11 2.40 3.83 13.40
C SER A 11 1.51 2.75 12.83
N PHE A 12 1.75 1.52 13.23
CA PHE A 12 0.89 0.41 12.86
C PHE A 12 0.90 -0.64 13.95
N ASN A 13 -0.21 -1.36 14.05
CA ASN A 13 -0.29 -2.51 14.94
C ASN A 13 0.16 -3.77 14.23
N ILE A 14 0.98 -4.54 14.92
CA ILE A 14 1.28 -5.94 14.61
C ILE A 14 0.52 -6.83 15.58
N ALA A 15 0.10 -7.99 15.11
CA ALA A 15 -0.55 -8.99 15.94
C ALA A 15 0.08 -10.36 15.72
N ASP A 16 0.19 -11.14 16.79
CA ASP A 16 0.58 -12.54 16.70
C ASP A 16 -0.63 -13.46 16.42
N ALA A 17 -0.38 -14.76 16.25
CA ALA A 17 -1.41 -15.76 15.99
C ALA A 17 -2.41 -15.94 17.16
N ASN A 18 -2.05 -15.49 18.36
CA ASN A 18 -2.92 -15.52 19.54
C ASN A 18 -3.78 -14.25 19.65
N GLY A 19 -3.62 -13.29 18.72
CA GLY A 19 -4.33 -12.01 18.74
C GLY A 19 -3.72 -10.99 19.68
N ASN A 20 -2.54 -11.25 20.26
CA ASN A 20 -1.84 -10.23 21.04
C ASN A 20 -1.34 -9.15 20.08
N SER A 21 -1.68 -7.89 20.36
CA SER A 21 -1.34 -6.76 19.52
C SER A 21 -0.32 -5.85 20.19
N LEU A 22 0.62 -5.32 19.40
CA LEU A 22 1.60 -4.34 19.82
C LEU A 22 1.68 -3.21 18.79
N ASN A 23 1.76 -1.96 19.25
CA ASN A 23 1.96 -0.82 18.35
C ASN A 23 3.46 -0.65 18.01
N VAL A 24 3.74 -0.43 16.74
CA VAL A 24 5.05 -0.10 16.19
C VAL A 24 5.10 1.41 15.93
N SER A 25 5.97 2.13 16.64
CA SER A 25 5.91 3.59 16.79
C SER A 25 7.12 4.30 16.21
N ASP A 26 6.88 5.49 15.66
CA ASP A 26 7.77 6.14 14.70
C ASP A 26 8.87 7.02 15.33
N ARG A 27 9.51 6.55 16.40
CA ARG A 27 10.45 7.37 17.18
C ARG A 27 11.77 7.65 16.48
N PHE A 28 12.20 6.74 15.62
CA PHE A 28 13.50 6.81 14.95
C PHE A 28 13.33 7.06 13.45
N LEU A 29 14.41 7.53 12.83
CA LEU A 29 14.46 7.82 11.39
C LEU A 29 14.08 6.61 10.53
N ALA A 30 14.37 5.39 11.02
CA ALA A 30 14.04 4.14 10.37
C ALA A 30 12.54 3.92 10.09
N GLN A 31 11.65 4.66 10.76
CA GLN A 31 10.20 4.62 10.53
C GLN A 31 9.65 5.97 10.03
N LYS A 32 10.50 6.79 9.41
CA LYS A 32 10.10 8.04 8.77
C LYS A 32 10.02 7.83 7.26
N MET A 33 8.96 8.33 6.64
CA MET A 33 8.79 8.27 5.18
C MET A 33 9.76 9.25 4.49
N THR A 34 9.93 9.10 3.18
CA THR A 34 10.82 9.94 2.36
C THR A 34 10.51 11.44 2.42
N SER A 35 9.25 11.79 2.69
CA SER A 35 8.79 13.17 2.88
C SER A 35 9.16 13.79 4.24
N TRP A 36 9.86 13.06 5.11
CA TRP A 36 10.34 13.56 6.40
C TRP A 36 11.84 13.89 6.34
N SER A 37 12.23 15.07 6.80
CA SER A 37 13.63 15.54 6.80
C SER A 37 14.18 15.74 8.21
N THR A 38 15.46 15.42 8.41
CA THR A 38 16.16 15.75 9.65
C THR A 38 16.38 17.24 9.79
N VAL A 39 16.30 17.76 11.02
CA VAL A 39 16.57 19.17 11.32
C VAL A 39 18.04 19.47 11.64
N ASN A 40 18.82 18.45 12.01
CA ASN A 40 20.24 18.62 12.32
C ASN A 40 21.07 18.43 11.04
N THR A 41 21.81 19.47 10.64
CA THR A 41 22.68 19.46 9.45
C THR A 41 23.79 18.40 9.54
N ASN A 42 24.16 17.96 10.75
CA ASN A 42 25.16 16.92 10.96
C ASN A 42 24.58 15.50 10.99
N SER A 43 23.27 15.33 10.73
CA SER A 43 22.67 14.00 10.67
C SER A 43 23.28 13.17 9.54
N PRO A 44 23.65 11.89 9.79
CA PRO A 44 24.21 11.01 8.74
C PRO A 44 23.26 10.75 7.57
N GLN A 45 21.97 10.89 7.80
CA GLN A 45 20.91 10.76 6.80
C GLN A 45 20.02 11.99 6.91
N THR A 46 19.66 12.58 5.77
CA THR A 46 18.89 13.84 5.71
C THR A 46 17.38 13.62 5.57
N GLN A 47 16.97 12.41 5.16
CA GLN A 47 15.57 12.02 4.95
C GLN A 47 15.28 10.61 5.47
N GLY A 48 14.00 10.32 5.69
CA GLY A 48 13.50 8.97 5.93
C GLY A 48 13.47 8.11 4.65
N SER A 49 13.20 6.81 4.83
CA SER A 49 13.07 5.84 3.72
C SER A 49 12.02 4.76 4.00
N PHE A 50 11.23 4.92 5.07
CA PHE A 50 10.28 3.91 5.49
C PHE A 50 9.09 3.82 4.54
N ALA A 51 8.81 2.60 4.08
CA ALA A 51 7.60 2.24 3.36
C ALA A 51 6.62 1.60 4.35
N PRO A 52 5.43 2.18 4.57
CA PRO A 52 4.42 1.57 5.44
C PRO A 52 4.00 0.17 4.95
N PRO A 53 3.77 -0.81 5.85
CA PRO A 53 3.29 -2.12 5.44
C PRO A 53 1.88 -2.03 4.84
N VAL A 54 1.62 -2.88 3.86
CA VAL A 54 0.32 -3.00 3.21
C VAL A 54 -0.54 -4.06 3.90
N PRO A 55 -1.87 -4.01 3.75
CA PRO A 55 -2.75 -5.05 4.30
C PRO A 55 -2.30 -6.44 3.86
N GLY A 56 -2.13 -7.35 4.83
CA GLY A 56 -1.64 -8.71 4.59
C GLY A 56 -0.12 -8.88 4.70
N THR A 57 0.64 -7.82 5.01
CA THR A 57 2.08 -7.95 5.34
C THR A 57 2.28 -8.78 6.60
N PHE A 58 3.15 -9.77 6.51
CA PHE A 58 3.67 -10.58 7.62
C PHE A 58 5.15 -10.30 7.82
N TYR A 59 5.52 -10.06 9.07
CA TYR A 59 6.91 -9.94 9.47
C TYR A 59 7.38 -11.27 10.06
N THR A 60 8.52 -11.76 9.58
CA THR A 60 9.25 -12.87 10.21
C THR A 60 9.70 -12.44 11.61
N SER A 61 10.19 -11.19 11.73
CA SER A 61 10.47 -10.59 13.02
C SER A 61 10.36 -9.06 12.97
N ILE A 62 10.00 -8.47 14.11
CA ILE A 62 10.17 -7.04 14.37
C ILE A 62 10.95 -6.88 15.66
N SER A 63 11.98 -6.03 15.62
CA SER A 63 12.84 -5.75 16.78
C SER A 63 13.02 -4.25 17.01
N GLY A 64 13.47 -3.86 18.20
CA GLY A 64 13.64 -2.45 18.54
C GLY A 64 13.58 -2.18 20.02
N VAL A 65 13.52 -0.90 20.36
CA VAL A 65 13.39 -0.47 21.75
C VAL A 65 11.94 -0.61 22.17
N VAL A 66 11.68 -1.42 23.19
CA VAL A 66 10.38 -1.45 23.85
C VAL A 66 10.27 -0.27 24.80
N ARG A 67 9.20 0.51 24.63
CA ARG A 67 8.85 1.64 25.49
C ARG A 67 7.48 1.37 26.10
N HIS A 68 7.31 1.72 27.36
CA HIS A 68 6.00 1.83 27.97
C HIS A 68 5.55 3.30 27.94
N ASP A 69 4.34 3.55 27.46
CA ASP A 69 3.74 4.88 27.60
C ASP A 69 3.21 5.05 29.03
N ALA A 70 3.92 5.82 29.85
CA ALA A 70 3.65 5.95 31.28
C ALA A 70 2.24 6.48 31.64
N ASN A 71 1.50 7.01 30.66
CA ASN A 71 0.14 7.54 30.81
C ASN A 71 -0.99 6.51 30.62
N GLY A 72 -0.69 5.20 30.71
CA GLY A 72 -1.72 4.18 30.92
C GLY A 72 -1.25 2.77 30.58
N CYS A 73 -1.37 1.86 31.55
CA CYS A 73 -1.57 0.44 31.28
C CYS A 73 -2.81 0.25 30.38
N THR A 74 -2.91 -0.89 29.69
CA THR A 74 -4.06 -1.24 28.81
C THR A 74 -5.40 -0.92 29.47
N GLY A 75 -6.12 0.11 28.98
CA GLY A 75 -7.46 0.48 29.46
C GLY A 75 -7.83 1.97 29.33
N ASP A 76 -6.88 2.91 29.44
CA ASP A 76 -7.12 4.36 29.38
C ASP A 76 -6.68 4.99 28.03
N ASN A 77 -6.37 6.29 27.99
CA ASN A 77 -5.85 7.03 26.81
C ASN A 77 -4.38 6.67 26.43
N GLY A 78 -3.76 5.73 27.13
CA GLY A 78 -2.38 5.29 26.90
C GLY A 78 -2.29 4.22 25.81
N ARG A 79 -1.14 4.16 25.13
CA ARG A 79 -0.87 3.15 24.08
C ARG A 79 -0.29 1.84 24.63
N GLY A 80 -0.07 1.77 25.95
CA GLY A 80 0.58 0.63 26.59
C GLY A 80 2.04 0.47 26.17
N TYR A 81 2.45 -0.77 25.88
CA TYR A 81 3.77 -1.04 25.31
C TYR A 81 3.80 -0.72 23.82
N GLU A 82 4.91 -0.16 23.37
CA GLU A 82 5.22 0.09 21.97
C GLU A 82 6.61 -0.46 21.65
N ILE A 83 6.80 -1.00 20.45
CA ILE A 83 8.13 -1.29 19.92
C ILE A 83 8.54 -0.18 18.96
N ASN A 84 9.82 0.21 19.05
CA ASN A 84 10.38 1.34 18.30
C ASN A 84 11.63 0.86 17.56
N PRO A 85 11.47 0.39 16.31
CA PRO A 85 12.58 0.02 15.46
C PRO A 85 13.47 1.23 15.14
N PHE A 86 14.78 1.06 15.21
CA PHE A 86 15.75 2.15 14.98
C PHE A 86 16.67 1.92 13.78
N ALA A 87 16.58 0.76 13.14
CA ALA A 87 17.28 0.42 11.91
C ALA A 87 16.32 -0.25 10.93
N ALA A 88 16.58 -0.16 9.62
CA ALA A 88 15.76 -0.82 8.61
C ALA A 88 15.75 -2.35 8.78
N SER A 89 16.88 -2.94 9.19
CA SER A 89 17.02 -4.38 9.47
C SER A 89 16.17 -4.90 10.63
N HIS A 90 15.48 -4.02 11.35
CA HIS A 90 14.53 -4.41 12.38
C HIS A 90 13.16 -4.78 11.83
N TYR A 91 12.90 -4.50 10.56
CA TYR A 91 11.69 -4.86 9.84
C TYR A 91 12.01 -6.05 8.93
N ASP A 92 11.97 -7.25 9.49
CA ASP A 92 12.21 -8.47 8.73
C ASP A 92 10.88 -8.93 8.14
N ILE A 93 10.58 -8.45 6.91
CA ILE A 93 9.38 -8.81 6.17
C ILE A 93 9.53 -10.25 5.70
N GLY A 94 8.61 -11.11 6.11
CA GLY A 94 8.56 -12.51 5.66
C GLY A 94 7.70 -12.69 4.42
N TYR A 95 6.60 -11.93 4.33
CA TYR A 95 5.70 -11.92 3.18
C TYR A 95 4.97 -10.59 3.10
N ALA A 96 4.88 -9.99 1.93
CA ALA A 96 4.02 -8.84 1.66
C ALA A 96 3.28 -9.06 0.34
N PRO A 97 1.93 -9.02 0.33
CA PRO A 97 1.22 -9.10 -0.93
C PRO A 97 1.47 -7.83 -1.76
N PRO A 98 1.41 -7.92 -3.11
CA PRO A 98 1.35 -6.74 -3.95
C PRO A 98 0.17 -5.85 -3.55
N TYR A 99 0.38 -4.54 -3.64
CA TYR A 99 -0.61 -3.55 -3.25
C TYR A 99 -0.98 -2.64 -4.41
N ILE A 100 -2.27 -2.62 -4.70
CA ILE A 100 -2.89 -1.76 -5.72
C ILE A 100 -3.40 -0.49 -5.02
N ALA A 101 -2.97 0.67 -5.50
CA ALA A 101 -3.35 1.99 -5.01
C ALA A 101 -3.67 2.93 -6.17
N ASN A 102 -4.15 4.14 -5.84
CA ASN A 102 -4.40 5.23 -6.80
C ASN A 102 -5.21 4.79 -8.02
N PHE A 103 -6.20 3.92 -7.81
CA PHE A 103 -7.03 3.42 -8.88
C PHE A 103 -7.91 4.55 -9.43
N GLU A 104 -7.80 4.82 -10.73
CA GLU A 104 -8.54 5.86 -11.43
C GLU A 104 -9.12 5.34 -12.76
N ARG A 105 -10.19 6.01 -13.20
CA ARG A 105 -10.79 5.83 -14.52
C ARG A 105 -11.07 7.16 -15.17
N ASP A 106 -10.68 7.32 -16.42
CA ASP A 106 -10.95 8.51 -17.21
C ASP A 106 -11.40 8.16 -18.64
N PRO A 107 -12.60 8.58 -19.09
CA PRO A 107 -13.66 9.21 -18.32
C PRO A 107 -14.34 8.23 -17.34
N ALA A 108 -14.74 8.73 -16.17
CA ALA A 108 -15.50 7.93 -15.20
C ALA A 108 -16.87 7.46 -15.74
N VAL A 109 -17.44 8.20 -16.70
CA VAL A 109 -18.66 7.84 -17.45
C VAL A 109 -18.38 8.07 -18.94
N PRO A 110 -17.91 7.04 -19.66
CA PRO A 110 -17.61 7.14 -21.09
C PRO A 110 -18.87 7.30 -21.95
N THR A 111 -18.75 8.09 -23.02
CA THR A 111 -19.71 8.07 -24.13
C THR A 111 -19.31 7.04 -25.18
N SER A 112 -20.20 6.71 -26.10
CA SER A 112 -19.91 5.83 -27.24
C SER A 112 -18.81 6.27 -28.20
N ASN A 113 -18.22 7.46 -28.00
CA ASN A 113 -17.09 7.96 -28.77
C ASN A 113 -15.76 7.96 -27.99
N GLN A 114 -15.76 7.50 -26.74
CA GLN A 114 -14.60 7.57 -25.85
C GLN A 114 -14.19 6.18 -25.41
N ASP A 115 -12.89 5.88 -25.56
CA ASP A 115 -12.25 4.79 -24.82
C ASP A 115 -12.14 5.21 -23.34
N ALA A 116 -12.03 4.24 -22.44
CA ALA A 116 -11.89 4.48 -21.01
C ALA A 116 -10.54 3.99 -20.51
N GLU A 117 -9.71 4.92 -20.04
CA GLU A 117 -8.44 4.60 -19.40
C GLU A 117 -8.69 4.09 -17.98
N VAL A 118 -8.02 3.00 -17.63
CA VAL A 118 -7.94 2.43 -16.29
C VAL A 118 -6.50 2.52 -15.84
N THR A 119 -6.23 3.29 -14.79
CA THR A 119 -4.89 3.51 -14.25
C THR A 119 -4.82 3.10 -12.78
N CYS A 120 -3.65 2.60 -12.35
CA CYS A 120 -3.37 2.31 -10.96
C CYS A 120 -1.87 2.25 -10.68
N SER A 121 -1.48 2.42 -9.42
CA SER A 121 -0.12 2.14 -8.96
C SER A 121 -0.08 0.75 -8.31
N ILE A 122 0.89 -0.10 -8.68
CA ILE A 122 1.08 -1.43 -8.10
C ILE A 122 2.50 -1.53 -7.56
N THR A 123 2.61 -1.77 -6.25
CA THR A 123 3.88 -1.92 -5.55
C THR A 123 3.99 -3.30 -4.93
N ASP A 124 5.18 -3.87 -5.00
CA ASP A 124 5.56 -5.11 -4.32
C ASP A 124 6.65 -4.79 -3.30
N PHE A 125 6.41 -5.13 -2.03
CA PHE A 125 7.26 -4.72 -0.90
C PHE A 125 8.30 -5.75 -0.50
N ASP A 126 8.17 -7.01 -0.94
CA ASP A 126 9.15 -8.08 -0.71
C ASP A 126 9.73 -8.66 -2.00
N GLY A 127 9.35 -8.11 -3.16
CA GLY A 127 9.83 -8.55 -4.45
C GLY A 127 9.70 -7.50 -5.56
N SER A 128 9.35 -7.98 -6.75
CA SER A 128 9.09 -7.18 -7.93
C SER A 128 7.85 -7.70 -8.63
N VAL A 129 7.01 -6.80 -9.14
CA VAL A 129 5.80 -7.15 -9.90
C VAL A 129 6.18 -7.95 -11.15
N ASP A 130 5.71 -9.20 -11.23
CA ASP A 130 5.97 -10.11 -12.36
C ASP A 130 5.06 -9.83 -13.55
N SER A 131 3.76 -9.68 -13.30
CA SER A 131 2.77 -9.34 -14.33
C SER A 131 1.59 -8.55 -13.75
N VAL A 132 0.96 -7.75 -14.61
CA VAL A 132 -0.26 -7.00 -14.31
C VAL A 132 -1.26 -7.25 -15.42
N ALA A 133 -2.48 -7.59 -15.06
CA ALA A 133 -3.55 -7.83 -16.01
C ALA A 133 -4.86 -7.24 -15.50
N ILE A 134 -5.76 -6.97 -16.44
CA ILE A 134 -7.14 -6.62 -16.17
C ILE A 134 -8.03 -7.67 -16.83
N ALA A 135 -9.00 -8.16 -16.07
CA ALA A 135 -10.06 -9.01 -16.56
C ALA A 135 -11.30 -8.17 -16.75
N TRP A 136 -11.86 -8.09 -17.96
CA TRP A 136 -13.02 -7.25 -18.23
C TRP A 136 -14.04 -7.86 -19.20
N SER A 137 -15.24 -7.29 -19.19
CA SER A 137 -16.32 -7.65 -20.10
C SER A 137 -17.31 -6.49 -20.28
N ALA A 138 -17.80 -6.33 -21.52
CA ALA A 138 -18.94 -5.47 -21.87
C ALA A 138 -20.26 -6.26 -22.02
N ILE A 139 -20.26 -7.56 -21.68
CA ILE A 139 -21.43 -8.44 -21.70
C ILE A 139 -21.92 -8.60 -20.27
N ASP A 140 -23.03 -7.94 -19.90
CA ASP A 140 -23.59 -7.94 -18.53
C ASP A 140 -23.89 -9.35 -17.97
N THR A 141 -24.24 -10.30 -18.82
CA THR A 141 -24.58 -11.66 -18.38
C THR A 141 -23.39 -12.63 -18.35
N GLN A 142 -22.20 -12.21 -18.81
CA GLN A 142 -21.01 -13.06 -18.81
C GLN A 142 -20.57 -13.40 -17.39
N GLN A 143 -20.23 -14.65 -17.13
CA GLN A 143 -19.66 -15.06 -15.84
C GLN A 143 -18.24 -14.49 -15.68
N VAL A 144 -17.89 -14.10 -14.46
CA VAL A 144 -16.60 -13.47 -14.12
C VAL A 144 -15.41 -14.31 -14.58
N GLN A 145 -15.46 -15.64 -14.40
CA GLN A 145 -14.42 -16.58 -14.85
C GLN A 145 -14.16 -16.58 -16.35
N ASN A 146 -15.09 -16.05 -17.15
CA ASN A 146 -14.98 -16.00 -18.61
C ASN A 146 -14.59 -14.61 -19.11
N PHE A 147 -14.31 -13.64 -18.21
CA PHE A 147 -13.88 -12.31 -18.62
C PHE A 147 -12.61 -12.39 -19.46
N THR A 148 -12.47 -11.46 -20.40
CA THR A 148 -11.25 -11.37 -21.21
C THR A 148 -10.14 -10.84 -20.32
N VAL A 149 -9.08 -11.63 -20.13
CA VAL A 149 -7.90 -11.24 -19.37
C VAL A 149 -6.86 -10.69 -20.34
N VAL A 150 -6.40 -9.47 -20.10
CA VAL A 150 -5.43 -8.77 -20.95
C VAL A 150 -4.37 -8.09 -20.09
N PRO A 151 -3.11 -8.05 -20.55
CA PRO A 151 -2.05 -7.38 -19.80
C PRO A 151 -2.29 -5.87 -19.73
N MET A 152 -1.96 -5.27 -18.59
CA MET A 152 -1.82 -3.82 -18.47
C MET A 152 -0.39 -3.41 -18.84
N THR A 153 -0.22 -2.17 -19.31
CA THR A 153 1.09 -1.64 -19.74
C THR A 153 1.66 -0.74 -18.66
N LEU A 154 2.95 -0.89 -18.34
CA LEU A 154 3.67 0.07 -17.47
C LEU A 154 3.77 1.43 -18.18
N ILE A 155 3.35 2.50 -17.51
CA ILE A 155 3.42 3.86 -18.04
C ILE A 155 4.89 4.25 -18.21
N THR A 156 5.23 4.77 -19.39
CA THR A 156 6.63 5.13 -19.70
C THR A 156 7.11 6.23 -18.76
N GLY A 157 8.24 5.99 -18.09
CA GLY A 157 8.84 6.94 -17.14
C GLY A 157 8.41 6.73 -15.69
N THR A 158 7.54 5.76 -15.42
CA THR A 158 7.18 5.34 -14.05
C THR A 158 7.80 3.97 -13.74
N THR A 159 7.75 3.57 -12.47
CA THR A 159 8.24 2.27 -12.00
C THR A 159 7.12 1.33 -11.56
N ASP A 160 5.93 1.87 -11.34
CA ASP A 160 4.84 1.22 -10.64
C ASP A 160 3.44 1.61 -11.15
N GLU A 161 3.31 2.51 -12.13
CA GLU A 161 2.01 2.93 -12.65
C GLU A 161 1.64 2.16 -13.92
N TYR A 162 0.47 1.53 -13.94
CA TYR A 162 -0.01 0.70 -15.04
C TYR A 162 -1.29 1.27 -15.64
N ILE A 163 -1.42 1.13 -16.97
CA ILE A 163 -2.57 1.61 -17.74
C ILE A 163 -3.14 0.51 -18.64
N PHE A 164 -4.46 0.53 -18.79
CA PHE A 164 -5.18 -0.19 -19.84
C PHE A 164 -6.33 0.64 -20.38
N GLU A 165 -6.53 0.61 -21.70
CA GLU A 165 -7.65 1.27 -22.37
C GLU A 165 -8.75 0.25 -22.66
N ILE A 166 -9.91 0.40 -22.00
CA ILE A 166 -11.12 -0.31 -22.39
C ILE A 166 -11.70 0.40 -23.63
N PRO A 167 -11.83 -0.29 -24.78
CA PRO A 167 -12.36 0.34 -25.98
C PRO A 167 -13.79 0.86 -25.78
N LYS A 168 -14.14 1.93 -26.49
CA LYS A 168 -15.46 2.55 -26.47
C LYS A 168 -16.59 1.54 -26.68
N GLN A 169 -17.66 1.71 -25.91
CA GLN A 169 -18.83 0.86 -25.94
C GLN A 169 -20.08 1.66 -26.34
N ASN A 170 -21.10 1.00 -26.87
CA ASN A 170 -22.37 1.68 -27.15
C ASN A 170 -22.98 2.28 -25.88
N ASP A 171 -23.71 3.39 -26.02
CA ASP A 171 -24.40 4.02 -24.88
C ASP A 171 -25.33 3.03 -24.18
N GLY A 172 -25.29 3.00 -22.84
CA GLY A 172 -26.05 2.07 -22.02
C GLY A 172 -25.40 0.70 -21.79
N THR A 173 -24.20 0.46 -22.33
CA THR A 173 -23.44 -0.78 -22.07
C THR A 173 -22.87 -0.78 -20.65
N LEU A 174 -23.10 -1.87 -19.89
CA LEU A 174 -22.44 -2.09 -18.62
C LEU A 174 -21.08 -2.76 -18.82
N VAL A 175 -20.01 -2.06 -18.44
CA VAL A 175 -18.65 -2.61 -18.40
C VAL A 175 -18.33 -3.05 -16.97
N ARG A 176 -17.82 -4.28 -16.83
CA ARG A 176 -17.38 -4.87 -15.56
C ARG A 176 -15.94 -5.30 -15.69
N TYR A 177 -15.13 -5.06 -14.67
CA TYR A 177 -13.71 -5.43 -14.68
C TYR A 177 -13.16 -5.64 -13.26
N TYR A 178 -12.03 -6.33 -13.17
CA TYR A 178 -11.19 -6.43 -11.98
C TYR A 178 -9.72 -6.56 -12.40
N LEU A 179 -8.82 -6.22 -11.48
CA LEU A 179 -7.37 -6.40 -11.61
C LEU A 179 -6.96 -7.60 -10.76
#